data_AF-A0A392TPA6-F1
#
_entry.id   AF-A0A392TPA6-F1
#
_cell.length_a   1.000
_cell.length_b   1.000
_cell.length_c   1.000
_cell.angle_alpha   90.00
_cell.angle_beta   90.00
_cell.angle_gamma   90.00
#
_symmetry.space_group_name_H-M   'P 1'
#
loop_
_entity.id
_entity.type
_entity.pdbx_description
1 polymer ?
#
loop_
_entity_poly.entity_id
_entity_poly.type
_entity_poly.pdbx_seq_one_letter_code
_entity_poly.pdbx_strand_id
1 'polypeptide(L)' 'MGGFHNLRVTTMGFRQVLLWSDKLHEVKEVVETVGWWCSLFEKVVPWSPDLVSNHR' A
#
# COMPACT_ATOMS: atom_id res chain seq x y z
N MET A 1 12.74 9.10 -17.02
CA MET A 1 12.22 8.95 -15.64
C MET A 1 11.25 7.78 -15.65
N GLY A 2 11.67 6.61 -15.17
CA GLY A 2 10.79 5.43 -15.09
C GLY A 2 9.99 5.51 -13.80
N GLY A 3 8.67 5.53 -13.88
CA GLY A 3 7.79 5.53 -12.70
C GLY A 3 7.53 4.12 -12.17
N PHE A 4 6.60 4.00 -11.23
CA PHE A 4 6.08 2.71 -10.74
C PHE A 4 4.88 2.27 -11.59
N HIS A 5 5.13 1.74 -12.79
CA HIS A 5 4.07 1.45 -13.77
C HIS A 5 3.17 0.26 -13.39
N ASN A 6 3.63 -0.64 -12.50
CA ASN A 6 2.86 -1.81 -12.08
C ASN A 6 2.31 -1.67 -10.66
N LEU A 7 2.57 -0.54 -9.99
CA LEU A 7 2.01 -0.25 -8.68
C LEU A 7 0.53 0.08 -8.81
N ARG A 8 -0.28 -0.62 -8.01
CA ARG A 8 -1.72 -0.45 -7.93
C ARG A 8 -2.11 -0.07 -6.51
N VAL A 9 -3.15 0.73 -6.40
CA VAL A 9 -3.67 1.26 -5.14
C VAL A 9 -5.15 0.95 -5.03
N THR A 10 -5.57 0.30 -3.94
CA THR A 10 -6.97 -0.03 -3.66
C THR A 10 -7.39 0.58 -2.33
N THR A 11 -8.52 1.28 -2.27
CA THR A 11 -9.10 1.76 -1.00
C THR A 11 -9.76 0.60 -0.27
N MET A 12 -9.40 0.39 1.01
CA MET A 12 -9.93 -0.72 1.82
C MET A 12 -10.98 -0.29 2.86
N GLY A 13 -11.16 1.02 3.06
CA GLY A 13 -12.09 1.56 4.05
C GLY A 13 -11.63 2.92 4.58
N PHE A 14 -12.07 3.27 5.79
CA PHE A 14 -11.67 4.53 6.41
C PHE A 14 -10.17 4.57 6.69
N ARG A 15 -9.47 5.47 5.97
CA ARG A 15 -8.02 5.69 6.09
C ARG A 15 -7.17 4.42 5.93
N GLN A 16 -7.61 3.48 5.09
CA GLN A 16 -6.83 2.30 4.73
C GLN A 16 -6.71 2.16 3.22
N VAL A 17 -5.48 1.93 2.75
CA VAL A 17 -5.16 1.67 1.35
C VAL A 17 -4.26 0.45 1.24
N LEU A 18 -4.48 -0.34 0.20
CA LEU A 18 -3.63 -1.46 -0.19
C LEU A 18 -2.76 -1.03 -1.36
N LEU A 19 -1.45 -1.14 -1.18
CA LEU A 19 -0.46 -1.04 -2.24
C LEU A 19 -0.04 -2.44 -2.67
N TRP A 20 -0.08 -2.71 -3.97
CA TRP A 20 0.37 -3.98 -4.52
C TRP A 20 0.98 -3.79 -5.90
N SER A 21 1.87 -4.69 -6.29
CA SER A 21 2.46 -4.72 -7.63
C SER A 21 2.80 -6.15 -7.99
N ASP A 22 2.71 -6.46 -9.28
CA ASP A 22 3.16 -7.74 -9.83
C ASP A 22 4.70 -7.85 -9.86
N LYS A 23 5.42 -6.78 -9.52
CA LYS A 23 6.87 -6.75 -9.38
C LYS A 23 7.30 -6.79 -7.92
N LEU A 24 8.06 -7.81 -7.57
CA LEU A 24 8.50 -8.16 -6.21
C LEU A 24 9.05 -6.97 -5.39
N HIS A 25 9.76 -6.05 -6.04
CA HIS A 25 10.48 -4.97 -5.35
C HIS A 25 9.81 -3.61 -5.43
N GLU A 26 8.82 -3.41 -6.32
CA GLU A 26 8.22 -2.08 -6.52
C GLU A 26 7.51 -1.58 -5.25
N VAL A 27 6.74 -2.43 -4.56
CA VAL A 27 6.04 -2.02 -3.33
C VAL A 27 7.04 -1.65 -2.23
N LYS A 28 8.10 -2.44 -2.08
CA LYS A 28 9.15 -2.20 -1.09
C LYS A 28 9.89 -0.90 -1.38
N GLU A 29 10.32 -0.71 -2.62
CA GLU A 29 11.03 0.49 -3.06
C GLU A 29 10.16 1.74 -2.87
N VAL A 30 8.86 1.67 -3.19
CA VAL A 30 7.91 2.74 -2.89
C VAL A 30 7.87 3.02 -1.40
N VAL A 31 7.57 2.02 -0.55
CA VAL A 31 7.46 2.20 0.90
C VAL A 31 8.74 2.79 1.52
N GLU A 32 9.92 2.36 1.06
CA GLU A 32 11.21 2.88 1.51
C GLU A 32 11.51 4.29 0.97
N THR A 33 11.18 4.57 -0.30
CA THR A 33 11.50 5.84 -0.97
C THR A 33 10.58 6.96 -0.52
N VAL A 34 9.26 6.70 -0.42
CA VAL A 34 8.35 7.70 0.14
C VAL A 34 8.39 7.72 1.66
N GLY A 35 9.04 6.74 2.31
CA GLY A 35 9.43 6.70 3.73
C GLY A 35 8.29 6.66 4.75
N TRP A 36 7.13 7.18 4.35
CA TRP A 36 5.88 7.43 5.04
C TRP A 36 5.13 8.46 4.17
N TRP A 37 3.85 8.35 3.86
CA TRP A 37 3.10 9.56 3.45
C TRP A 37 2.67 10.34 4.70
N CYS A 38 3.68 10.93 5.34
CA CYS A 38 3.84 12.03 6.31
C CYS A 38 2.77 12.44 7.36
N SER A 39 1.69 11.71 7.57
CA SER A 39 0.77 11.82 8.75
C SER A 39 -0.56 11.08 8.53
N LEU A 40 -0.84 10.64 7.30
CA LEU A 40 -2.16 10.11 6.92
C LEU A 40 -2.40 8.66 7.37
N PHE A 41 -1.33 7.87 7.52
CA PHE A 41 -1.41 6.46 7.90
C PHE A 41 -0.54 6.18 9.12
N GLU A 42 -1.14 5.59 10.15
CA GLU A 42 -0.44 5.30 11.42
C GLU A 42 0.56 4.15 11.32
N LYS A 43 0.34 3.21 10.40
CA LYS A 43 1.18 2.02 10.25
C LYS A 43 1.12 1.44 8.84
N VAL A 44 2.22 0.82 8.44
CA VAL A 44 2.28 -0.07 7.28
C VAL A 44 2.25 -1.49 7.80
N VAL A 45 1.31 -2.30 7.32
CA VAL A 45 1.19 -3.72 7.68
C VAL A 45 1.26 -4.57 6.41
N PRO A 46 1.95 -5.73 6.45
CA PRO A 46 1.87 -6.70 5.37
C PRO A 46 0.42 -7.07 5.10
N TRP A 47 0.04 -7.16 3.83
CA TRP A 47 -1.31 -7.54 3.48
C TRP A 47 -1.60 -8.99 3.90
N SER A 48 -2.79 -9.22 4.44
CA SER A 48 -3.36 -10.55 4.62
C SER A 48 -4.87 -10.51 4.33
N PRO A 49 -5.47 -11.64 3.94
CA PRO A 49 -6.92 -11.75 3.74
C PRO A 49 -7.70 -11.37 5.00
N ASP A 50 -7.15 -11.68 6.18
CA ASP A 50 -7.78 -11.44 7.48
C ASP A 50 -7.88 -9.95 7.85
N LEU A 51 -7.09 -9.09 7.19
CA LEU A 51 -7.11 -7.64 7.40
C LEU A 51 -8.28 -6.95 6.68
N VAL A 52 -8.99 -7.65 5.80
CA VAL A 52 -10.17 -7.12 5.12
C VAL A 52 -11.35 -7.16 6.10
N SER A 53 -11.58 -6.06 6.83
CA SER A 53 -12.79 -5.94 7.64
C SER A 53 -14.01 -5.82 6.73
N ASN A 54 -14.79 -6.89 6.60
CA ASN A 54 -16.11 -6.86 5.96
C ASN A 54 -17.10 -6.13 6.88
N HIS A 55 -16.95 -4.82 7.05
CA HIS A 55 -18.03 -4.00 7.58
C HIS A 55 -19.01 -3.75 6.42
N ARG A 56 -20.07 -4.57 6.41
CA ARG A 56 -21.22 -4.42 5.52
C ARG A 56 -22.21 -3.43 6.10
#